data_AF-A0A7W1ZVR5-F1
#
_entry.id   AF-A0A7W1ZVR5-F1
#
_cell.length_a   1.000
_cell.length_b   1.000
_cell.length_c   1.000
_cell.angle_alpha   90.00
_cell.angle_beta   90.00
_cell.angle_gamma   90.00
#
_symmetry.space_group_name_H-M   'P 1'
#
loop_
_entity.id
_entity.type
_entity.pdbx_description
1 polymer ?
#
loop_
_entity_poly.entity_id
_entity_poly.type
_entity_poly.pdbx_seq_one_letter_code
_entity_poly.pdbx_strand_id
1 'polypeptide(L)'
;TTYSVIIYGESGSGKEAIAQEIHKRSKRNNKPFVAIDCGALSKELAGSELFGHEKGAFTGALNQKLGSFELANGGTIFLDEIANLSYDIQVSLLRVVQERRMRRVGGTKDIDLDVRIIIASNEPLWEASKKGKFREDLFHRFNEFSMTIPPLRDRKGDIMIFARHFLNLTNEELNKKVKGFSPEVEDIFQKYIWYGNLRELKNVVKRATLLTDGEYIEDRSLPFEIVNFNKLSFDTGSEPAAVSVTAAAPVVASHITQPTRTVLDETTLKAASIDAEYEMIIEALKQANFNKSKAAKLLNIDRKTLYNKMKQYQEFNNH
;
A
#
# COMPACT_ATOMS: atom_id res chain seq x y z
N THR A 1 21.91 -21.63 6.84
CA THR A 1 21.88 -21.23 8.26
C THR A 1 20.44 -21.25 8.73
N THR A 2 20.21 -21.35 10.05
CA THR A 2 18.87 -21.36 10.68
C THR A 2 18.50 -20.01 11.28
N TYR A 3 19.30 -18.97 11.01
CA TYR A 3 19.12 -17.65 11.58
C TYR A 3 17.75 -17.05 11.27
N SER A 4 17.28 -16.28 12.25
CA SER A 4 16.11 -15.42 12.11
C SER A 4 16.42 -14.29 11.14
N VAL A 5 15.51 -14.05 10.20
CA VAL A 5 15.69 -12.99 9.19
C VAL A 5 14.56 -11.99 9.33
N ILE A 6 14.91 -10.71 9.44
CA ILE A 6 13.98 -9.59 9.40
C ILE A 6 13.97 -8.99 8.01
N ILE A 7 12.80 -8.87 7.40
CA ILE A 7 12.58 -8.26 6.10
C ILE A 7 11.81 -6.96 6.30
N TYR A 8 12.49 -5.83 6.14
CA TYR A 8 11.87 -4.51 6.11
C TYR A 8 11.41 -4.16 4.71
N GLY A 9 10.27 -3.49 4.59
CA GLY A 9 9.81 -2.95 3.31
C GLY A 9 8.35 -2.52 3.35
N GLU A 10 8.00 -1.55 2.50
CA GLU A 10 6.64 -1.03 2.40
C GLU A 10 5.61 -2.12 2.06
N SER A 11 4.33 -1.85 2.32
CA SER A 11 3.27 -2.76 1.91
C SER A 11 3.26 -2.92 0.38
N GLY A 12 3.12 -4.16 -0.10
CA GLY A 12 3.13 -4.46 -1.53
C GLY A 12 4.52 -4.49 -2.18
N SER A 13 5.63 -4.39 -1.42
CA SER A 13 7.01 -4.47 -1.96
C SER A 13 7.51 -5.89 -2.30
N GLY A 14 6.72 -6.93 -2.00
CA GLY A 14 7.08 -8.32 -2.30
C GLY A 14 7.83 -9.07 -1.19
N LYS A 15 7.69 -8.65 0.08
CA LYS A 15 8.33 -9.29 1.25
C LYS A 15 8.11 -10.81 1.32
N GLU A 16 6.89 -11.27 1.07
CA GLU A 16 6.55 -12.69 1.06
C GLU A 16 7.32 -13.47 -0.01
N ALA A 17 7.44 -12.93 -1.23
CA ALA A 17 8.17 -13.57 -2.32
C ALA A 17 9.65 -13.75 -1.96
N ILE A 18 10.25 -12.76 -1.27
CA ILE A 18 11.62 -12.89 -0.76
C ILE A 18 11.71 -13.95 0.34
N ALA A 19 10.75 -13.99 1.27
CA ALA A 19 10.73 -15.02 2.33
C ALA A 19 10.63 -16.44 1.75
N GLN A 20 9.78 -16.64 0.73
CA GLN A 20 9.69 -17.89 -0.01
C GLN A 20 11.00 -18.24 -0.70
N GLU A 21 11.68 -17.27 -1.33
CA GLU A 21 12.96 -17.50 -1.98
C GLU A 21 14.07 -17.87 -0.98
N ILE A 22 14.10 -17.22 0.19
CA ILE A 22 15.00 -17.56 1.30
C ILE A 22 14.75 -19.00 1.78
N HIS A 23 13.50 -19.44 1.81
CA HIS A 23 13.15 -20.81 2.16
C HIS A 23 13.60 -21.81 1.09
N LYS A 24 13.32 -21.54 -0.20
CA LYS A 24 13.71 -22.38 -1.34
C LYS A 24 15.23 -22.57 -1.47
N ARG A 25 16.01 -21.54 -1.14
CA ARG A 25 17.49 -21.60 -1.14
C ARG A 25 18.10 -22.16 0.14
N SER A 26 17.27 -22.58 1.10
CA SER A 26 17.74 -23.09 2.40
C SER A 26 17.88 -24.62 2.42
N LYS A 27 18.53 -25.14 3.46
CA LYS A 27 18.58 -26.58 3.76
C LYS A 27 17.19 -27.18 4.09
N ARG A 28 16.17 -26.34 4.29
CA ARG A 28 14.79 -26.74 4.62
C ARG A 28 13.83 -26.55 3.44
N ASN A 29 14.33 -26.43 2.20
CA ASN A 29 13.51 -26.23 1.00
C ASN A 29 12.45 -27.31 0.75
N ASN A 30 12.68 -28.55 1.21
CA ASN A 30 11.75 -29.67 1.12
C ASN A 30 10.82 -29.81 2.35
N LYS A 31 10.85 -28.84 3.27
CA LYS A 31 10.07 -28.84 4.52
C LYS A 31 8.92 -27.82 4.43
N PRO A 32 7.91 -27.85 5.30
CA PRO A 32 6.79 -26.92 5.21
C PRO A 32 7.23 -25.46 5.31
N PHE A 33 6.60 -24.61 4.49
CA PHE A 33 6.65 -23.16 4.59
C PHE A 33 5.24 -22.67 4.95
N VAL A 34 5.10 -22.09 6.14
CA VAL A 34 3.82 -21.57 6.63
C VAL A 34 3.91 -20.05 6.69
N ALA A 35 3.09 -19.36 5.89
CA ALA A 35 3.01 -17.90 5.88
C ALA A 35 1.74 -17.42 6.61
N ILE A 36 1.91 -16.41 7.46
CA ILE A 36 0.82 -15.82 8.25
C ILE A 36 0.94 -14.30 8.18
N ASP A 37 -0.17 -13.65 7.87
CA ASP A 37 -0.32 -12.21 7.98
C ASP A 37 -0.86 -11.86 9.37
N CYS A 38 0.00 -11.30 10.23
CA CYS A 38 -0.38 -10.88 11.58
C CYS A 38 -1.21 -9.59 11.60
N GLY A 39 -1.22 -8.81 10.52
CA GLY A 39 -2.02 -7.59 10.40
C GLY A 39 -3.50 -7.86 10.09
N ALA A 40 -3.80 -9.00 9.46
CA ALA A 40 -5.17 -9.39 9.12
C ALA A 40 -5.94 -10.05 10.28
N LEU A 41 -5.25 -10.50 11.33
CA LEU A 41 -5.84 -11.28 12.42
C LEU A 41 -6.34 -10.37 13.56
N SER A 42 -7.51 -10.70 14.11
CA SER A 42 -7.96 -10.08 15.37
C SER A 42 -7.07 -10.54 16.53
N LYS A 43 -7.01 -9.74 17.61
CA LYS A 43 -6.18 -10.07 18.79
C LYS A 43 -6.49 -11.45 19.37
N GLU A 44 -7.77 -11.83 19.39
CA GLU A 44 -8.23 -13.11 19.93
C GLU A 44 -7.89 -14.27 18.99
N LEU A 45 -8.05 -14.07 17.68
CA LEU A 45 -7.75 -15.10 16.68
C LEU A 45 -6.25 -15.30 16.49
N ALA A 46 -5.45 -14.25 16.62
CA ALA A 46 -4.01 -14.34 16.41
C ALA A 46 -3.33 -15.35 17.35
N GLY A 47 -3.74 -15.42 18.62
CA GLY A 47 -3.23 -16.45 19.54
C GLY A 47 -3.60 -17.88 19.11
N SER A 48 -4.86 -18.07 18.72
CA SER A 48 -5.38 -19.36 18.24
C SER A 48 -4.75 -19.80 16.90
N GLU A 49 -4.52 -18.89 15.96
CA GLU A 49 -3.90 -19.21 14.67
C GLU A 49 -2.39 -19.49 14.81
N LEU A 50 -1.67 -18.73 15.65
CA LEU A 50 -0.24 -18.91 15.85
C LEU A 50 0.06 -20.17 16.69
N PHE A 51 -0.59 -20.29 17.84
CA PHE A 51 -0.26 -21.29 18.86
C PHE A 51 -1.27 -22.43 18.95
N GLY A 52 -2.40 -22.37 18.26
CA GLY A 52 -3.47 -23.36 18.40
C GLY A 52 -4.19 -23.23 19.74
N HIS A 53 -5.25 -24.01 19.91
CA HIS A 53 -6.02 -24.02 21.15
C HIS A 53 -6.49 -25.42 21.51
N GLU A 54 -6.63 -25.65 22.82
CA GLU A 54 -7.29 -26.82 23.36
C GLU A 54 -8.81 -26.64 23.37
N LYS A 55 -9.54 -27.75 23.40
CA LYS A 55 -11.01 -27.73 23.48
C LYS A 55 -11.44 -26.97 24.74
N GLY A 56 -12.32 -25.99 24.58
CA GLY A 56 -12.84 -25.18 25.69
C GLY A 56 -11.94 -24.02 26.14
N ALA A 57 -10.89 -23.67 25.37
CA ALA A 57 -9.98 -22.57 25.72
C ALA A 57 -10.65 -21.17 25.72
N PHE A 58 -11.70 -20.98 24.91
CA PHE A 58 -12.50 -19.74 24.85
C PHE A 58 -13.91 -20.02 24.31
N THR A 59 -14.79 -19.02 24.36
CA THR A 59 -16.17 -19.12 23.84
C THR A 59 -16.17 -19.37 22.33
N GLY A 60 -16.50 -20.59 21.92
CA GLY A 60 -16.45 -21.02 20.51
C GLY A 60 -15.39 -22.07 20.19
N ALA A 61 -14.50 -22.41 21.14
CA ALA A 61 -13.50 -23.47 21.00
C ALA A 61 -14.11 -24.89 21.16
N LEU A 62 -14.98 -25.27 20.22
CA LEU A 62 -15.67 -26.57 20.24
C LEU A 62 -14.72 -27.75 20.03
N ASN A 63 -13.69 -27.56 19.21
CA ASN A 63 -12.70 -28.56 18.85
C ASN A 63 -11.29 -28.02 19.12
N GLN A 64 -10.33 -28.92 19.28
CA GLN A 64 -8.92 -28.56 19.31
C GLN A 64 -8.45 -28.13 17.91
N LYS A 65 -7.63 -27.10 17.81
CA LYS A 65 -7.01 -26.63 16.55
C LYS A 65 -5.50 -26.56 16.69
N LEU A 66 -4.78 -27.07 15.68
CA LEU A 66 -3.33 -26.95 15.59
C LEU A 66 -2.93 -25.52 15.24
N GLY A 67 -1.86 -25.03 15.89
CA GLY A 67 -1.28 -23.72 15.61
C GLY A 67 -0.35 -23.76 14.41
N SER A 68 -0.13 -22.60 13.82
CA SER A 68 0.75 -22.46 12.67
C SER A 68 2.22 -22.77 12.99
N PHE A 69 2.67 -22.53 14.23
CA PHE A 69 4.01 -22.97 14.67
C PHE A 69 4.14 -24.49 14.66
N GLU A 70 3.10 -25.21 15.06
CA GLU A 70 3.06 -26.66 15.05
C GLU A 70 3.03 -27.20 13.61
N LEU A 71 2.27 -26.56 12.71
CA LEU A 71 2.25 -26.88 11.27
C LEU A 71 3.60 -26.62 10.59
N ALA A 72 4.35 -25.60 11.05
CA ALA A 72 5.66 -25.24 10.53
C ALA A 72 6.81 -26.06 11.13
N ASN A 73 6.53 -27.02 12.03
CA ASN A 73 7.56 -27.76 12.75
C ASN A 73 8.48 -28.53 11.79
N GLY A 74 9.80 -28.40 11.99
CA GLY A 74 10.84 -28.90 11.08
C GLY A 74 11.04 -28.07 9.81
N GLY A 75 10.25 -27.01 9.60
CA GLY A 75 10.23 -26.17 8.41
C GLY A 75 10.56 -24.71 8.69
N THR A 76 9.83 -23.81 8.03
CA THR A 76 9.98 -22.35 8.13
C THR A 76 8.61 -21.69 8.33
N ILE A 77 8.53 -20.75 9.26
CA ILE A 77 7.38 -19.88 9.43
C ILE A 77 7.73 -18.46 8.97
N PHE A 78 6.83 -17.85 8.21
CA PHE A 78 6.90 -16.46 7.79
C PHE A 78 5.79 -15.68 8.47
N LEU A 79 6.18 -14.64 9.21
CA LEU A 79 5.26 -13.75 9.94
C LEU A 79 5.31 -12.36 9.29
N ASP A 80 4.28 -12.01 8.51
CA ASP A 80 4.14 -10.65 7.95
C ASP A 80 3.47 -9.71 8.95
N GLU A 81 3.84 -8.44 8.90
CA GLU A 81 3.35 -7.37 9.76
C GLU A 81 3.38 -7.68 11.27
N ILE A 82 4.49 -8.28 11.75
CA ILE A 82 4.65 -8.71 13.15
C ILE A 82 4.48 -7.58 14.19
N ALA A 83 4.73 -6.34 13.79
CA ALA A 83 4.55 -5.15 14.64
C ALA A 83 3.08 -4.94 15.07
N ASN A 84 2.12 -5.52 14.37
CA ASN A 84 0.69 -5.41 14.67
C ASN A 84 0.20 -6.41 15.74
N LEU A 85 1.04 -7.34 16.18
CA LEU A 85 0.68 -8.31 17.22
C LEU A 85 0.45 -7.64 18.57
N SER A 86 -0.52 -8.16 19.34
CA SER A 86 -0.77 -7.72 20.72
C SER A 86 0.39 -8.08 21.65
N TYR A 87 0.51 -7.33 22.75
CA TYR A 87 1.54 -7.56 23.76
C TYR A 87 1.54 -9.00 24.33
N ASP A 88 0.37 -9.57 24.60
CA ASP A 88 0.25 -10.92 25.15
C ASP A 88 0.77 -12.00 24.18
N ILE A 89 0.54 -11.79 22.88
CA ILE A 89 1.07 -12.67 21.84
C ILE A 89 2.58 -12.50 21.71
N GLN A 90 3.09 -11.27 21.81
CA GLN A 90 4.54 -11.03 21.79
C GLN A 90 5.24 -11.73 22.97
N VAL A 91 4.63 -11.79 24.16
CA VAL A 91 5.17 -12.53 25.32
C VAL A 91 5.23 -14.03 25.02
N SER A 92 4.17 -14.58 24.44
CA SER A 92 4.11 -16.00 24.07
C SER A 92 5.11 -16.33 22.97
N LEU A 93 5.25 -15.45 21.98
CA LEU A 93 6.20 -15.57 20.89
C LEU A 93 7.64 -15.53 21.39
N LEU A 94 7.95 -14.69 22.38
CA LEU A 94 9.27 -14.65 22.99
C LEU A 94 9.67 -16.01 23.57
N ARG A 95 8.74 -16.71 24.26
CA ARG A 95 9.00 -18.07 24.77
C ARG A 95 9.30 -19.04 23.65
N VAL A 96 8.55 -18.99 22.55
CA VAL A 96 8.80 -19.84 21.37
C VAL A 96 10.19 -19.59 20.78
N VAL A 97 10.60 -18.33 20.67
CA VAL A 97 11.90 -17.96 20.09
C VAL A 97 13.06 -18.34 21.02
N GLN A 98 12.90 -18.13 22.33
CA GLN A 98 13.96 -18.38 23.32
C GLN A 98 14.07 -19.85 23.73
N GLU A 99 12.96 -20.47 24.11
CA GLU A 99 12.91 -21.82 24.70
C GLU A 99 12.71 -22.91 23.66
N ARG A 100 12.39 -22.54 22.40
CA ARG A 100 12.03 -23.50 21.32
C ARG A 100 10.84 -24.40 21.72
N ARG A 101 9.97 -23.88 22.57
CA ARG A 101 8.78 -24.55 23.10
C ARG A 101 7.57 -23.65 23.00
N MET A 102 6.42 -24.25 22.76
CA MET A 102 5.13 -23.55 22.80
C MET A 102 4.13 -24.28 23.67
N ARG A 103 3.10 -23.56 24.10
CA ARG A 103 1.87 -24.14 24.64
C ARG A 103 0.70 -23.65 23.82
N ARG A 104 -0.30 -24.50 23.66
CA ARG A 104 -1.58 -24.11 23.08
C ARG A 104 -2.33 -23.19 24.02
N VAL A 105 -3.18 -22.33 23.48
CA VAL A 105 -4.07 -21.49 24.29
C VAL A 105 -4.98 -22.39 25.11
N GLY A 106 -5.01 -22.16 26.43
CA GLY A 106 -5.75 -22.99 27.39
C GLY A 106 -5.08 -24.33 27.75
N GLY A 107 -3.95 -24.67 27.13
CA GLY A 107 -3.20 -25.89 27.39
C GLY A 107 -2.02 -25.69 28.35
N THR A 108 -1.65 -26.75 29.07
CA THR A 108 -0.47 -26.77 29.95
C THR A 108 0.69 -27.59 29.39
N LYS A 109 0.46 -28.35 28.32
CA LYS A 109 1.47 -29.20 27.70
C LYS A 109 2.46 -28.37 26.87
N ASP A 110 3.74 -28.48 27.19
CA ASP A 110 4.82 -27.94 26.38
C ASP A 110 5.03 -28.82 25.13
N ILE A 111 5.20 -28.17 23.98
CA ILE A 111 5.44 -28.78 22.68
C ILE A 111 6.77 -28.25 22.17
N ASP A 112 7.74 -29.15 21.96
CA ASP A 112 9.04 -28.81 21.37
C ASP A 112 8.90 -28.47 19.88
N LEU A 113 9.58 -27.40 19.46
CA LEU A 113 9.52 -26.86 18.11
C LEU A 113 10.91 -26.66 17.51
N ASP A 114 11.10 -27.15 16.28
CA ASP A 114 12.23 -26.80 15.44
C ASP A 114 11.78 -26.00 14.20
N VAL A 115 11.58 -24.70 14.38
CA VAL A 115 11.09 -23.82 13.31
C VAL A 115 12.14 -22.75 12.99
N ARG A 116 12.37 -22.51 11.70
CA ARG A 116 13.10 -21.33 11.22
C ARG A 116 12.12 -20.18 11.10
N ILE A 117 12.46 -19.01 11.64
CA ILE A 117 11.56 -17.87 11.67
C ILE A 117 12.05 -16.80 10.69
N ILE A 118 11.16 -16.35 9.81
CA ILE A 118 11.36 -15.18 8.96
C ILE A 118 10.25 -14.21 9.32
N ILE A 119 10.61 -12.96 9.61
CA ILE A 119 9.62 -11.94 9.96
C ILE A 119 9.68 -10.79 8.97
N ALA A 120 8.55 -10.14 8.76
CA ALA A 120 8.43 -8.97 7.92
C ALA A 120 7.74 -7.83 8.67
N SER A 121 8.19 -6.61 8.39
CA SER A 121 7.61 -5.38 8.94
C SER A 121 7.70 -4.24 7.93
N ASN A 122 6.68 -3.40 7.92
CA ASN A 122 6.66 -2.16 7.14
C ASN A 122 7.36 -0.99 7.86
N GLU A 123 7.37 -1.00 9.19
CA GLU A 123 8.11 -0.04 10.01
C GLU A 123 9.33 -0.69 10.69
N PRO A 124 10.40 0.08 10.96
CA PRO A 124 11.52 -0.41 11.74
C PRO A 124 11.07 -0.83 13.14
N LEU A 125 11.29 -2.09 13.50
CA LEU A 125 10.84 -2.65 14.79
C LEU A 125 11.45 -1.93 16.00
N TRP A 126 12.66 -1.40 15.86
CA TRP A 126 13.30 -0.56 16.88
C TRP A 126 12.50 0.71 17.20
N GLU A 127 11.93 1.36 16.20
CA GLU A 127 11.05 2.53 16.42
C GLU A 127 9.72 2.11 17.03
N ALA A 128 9.16 0.98 16.60
CA ALA A 128 7.96 0.40 17.22
C ALA A 128 8.20 0.07 18.70
N SER A 129 9.40 -0.36 19.07
CA SER A 129 9.79 -0.57 20.47
C SER A 129 9.86 0.72 21.28
N LYS A 130 10.47 1.77 20.73
CA LYS A 130 10.49 3.10 21.40
C LYS A 130 9.10 3.67 21.63
N LYS A 131 8.16 3.41 20.71
CA LYS A 131 6.75 3.82 20.82
C LYS A 131 5.94 2.94 21.77
N GLY A 132 6.54 1.92 22.38
CA GLY A 132 5.85 0.98 23.25
C GLY A 132 4.80 0.15 22.50
N LYS A 133 4.98 -0.14 21.21
CA LYS A 133 4.14 -1.10 20.47
C LYS A 133 4.76 -2.50 20.39
N PHE A 134 6.08 -2.59 20.45
CA PHE A 134 6.81 -3.83 20.25
C PHE A 134 7.83 -4.09 21.37
N ARG A 135 7.93 -5.32 21.85
CA ARG A 135 8.88 -5.69 22.90
C ARG A 135 10.33 -5.62 22.42
N GLU A 136 11.16 -4.90 23.17
CA GLU A 136 12.58 -4.70 22.85
C GLU A 136 13.37 -6.02 22.90
N ASP A 137 13.10 -6.87 23.88
CA ASP A 137 13.75 -8.17 24.00
C ASP A 137 13.37 -9.15 22.89
N LEU A 138 12.14 -9.07 22.38
CA LEU A 138 11.71 -9.83 21.21
C LEU A 138 12.44 -9.35 19.95
N PHE A 139 12.62 -8.03 19.79
CA PHE A 139 13.41 -7.46 18.69
C PHE A 139 14.85 -7.97 18.71
N HIS A 140 15.53 -7.94 19.86
CA HIS A 140 16.90 -8.43 19.98
C HIS A 140 17.05 -9.92 19.67
N ARG A 141 16.02 -10.74 19.93
CA ARG A 141 16.03 -12.16 19.56
C ARG A 141 15.82 -12.42 18.08
N PHE A 142 15.12 -11.53 17.37
CA PHE A 142 14.91 -11.66 15.93
C PHE A 142 16.01 -11.02 15.09
N ASN A 143 16.67 -9.98 15.59
CA ASN A 143 17.63 -9.18 14.84
C ASN A 143 19.00 -9.86 14.72
N GLU A 144 19.02 -11.10 14.24
CA GLU A 144 20.25 -11.82 13.87
C GLU A 144 20.73 -11.39 12.48
N PHE A 145 19.79 -11.23 11.54
CA PHE A 145 20.03 -10.69 10.21
C PHE A 145 18.83 -9.86 9.76
N SER A 146 19.08 -8.67 9.22
CA SER A 146 18.03 -7.81 8.66
C SER A 146 18.37 -7.41 7.23
N MET A 147 17.32 -7.28 6.43
CA MET A 147 17.41 -6.78 5.06
C MET A 147 16.27 -5.82 4.78
N THR A 148 16.54 -4.81 3.95
CA THR A 148 15.55 -3.80 3.56
C THR A 148 15.26 -3.92 2.07
N ILE A 149 13.99 -4.07 1.74
CA ILE A 149 13.47 -4.10 0.39
C ILE A 149 13.15 -2.65 -0.01
N PRO A 150 13.84 -2.08 -1.02
CA PRO A 150 13.53 -0.73 -1.47
C PRO A 150 12.13 -0.68 -2.10
N PRO A 151 11.38 0.43 -1.97
CA PRO A 151 10.12 0.60 -2.67
C PRO A 151 10.34 0.62 -4.20
N LEU A 152 9.28 0.40 -4.97
CA LEU A 152 9.34 0.29 -6.42
C LEU A 152 9.86 1.57 -7.09
N ARG A 153 9.57 2.74 -6.51
CA ARG A 153 10.07 4.06 -6.95
C ARG A 153 11.60 4.20 -6.95
N ASP A 154 12.28 3.50 -6.05
CA ASP A 154 13.74 3.57 -5.93
C ASP A 154 14.44 2.60 -6.91
N ARG A 155 13.67 1.74 -7.59
CA ARG A 155 14.15 0.71 -8.53
C ARG A 155 13.47 0.81 -9.89
N LYS A 156 13.49 2.01 -10.49
CA LYS A 156 12.77 2.31 -11.75
C LYS A 156 13.09 1.33 -12.90
N GLY A 157 14.32 0.82 -12.97
CA GLY A 157 14.74 -0.17 -13.97
C GLY A 157 13.96 -1.50 -13.90
N ASP A 158 13.45 -1.86 -12.74
CA ASP A 158 12.73 -3.13 -12.54
C ASP A 158 11.23 -3.02 -12.88
N ILE A 159 10.67 -1.80 -12.96
CA ILE A 159 9.23 -1.56 -13.14
C ILE A 159 8.71 -2.28 -14.38
N MET A 160 9.39 -2.10 -15.51
CA MET A 160 8.95 -2.71 -16.77
C MET A 160 9.15 -4.22 -16.80
N ILE A 161 10.15 -4.74 -16.09
CA ILE A 161 10.37 -6.19 -15.96
C ILE A 161 9.18 -6.82 -15.22
N PHE A 162 8.79 -6.23 -14.09
CA PHE A 162 7.61 -6.67 -13.34
C PHE A 162 6.31 -6.46 -14.12
N ALA A 163 6.16 -5.34 -14.82
CA ALA A 163 4.97 -5.05 -15.61
C ALA A 163 4.76 -6.09 -16.72
N ARG A 164 5.82 -6.43 -17.47
CA ARG A 164 5.78 -7.47 -18.50
C ARG A 164 5.52 -8.86 -17.91
N HIS A 165 6.10 -9.17 -16.76
CA HIS A 165 5.82 -10.41 -16.05
C HIS A 165 4.33 -10.54 -15.65
N PHE A 166 3.75 -9.48 -15.06
CA PHE A 166 2.33 -9.47 -14.70
C PHE A 166 1.40 -9.47 -15.91
N LEU A 167 1.81 -8.86 -17.02
CA LEU A 167 1.07 -8.93 -18.28
C LEU A 167 0.96 -10.36 -18.79
N ASN A 168 2.07 -11.10 -18.80
CA ASN A 168 2.08 -12.51 -19.22
C ASN A 168 1.18 -13.38 -18.33
N LEU A 169 1.30 -13.24 -17.01
CA LEU A 169 0.42 -13.94 -16.07
C LEU A 169 -1.06 -13.61 -16.30
N THR A 170 -1.38 -12.34 -16.56
CA THR A 170 -2.77 -11.91 -16.79
C THR A 170 -3.29 -12.40 -18.14
N ASN A 171 -2.45 -12.45 -19.17
CA ASN A 171 -2.81 -13.01 -20.48
C ASN A 171 -3.21 -14.48 -20.36
N GLU A 172 -2.45 -15.26 -19.59
CA GLU A 172 -2.76 -16.66 -19.29
C GLU A 172 -4.08 -16.78 -18.49
N GLU A 173 -4.28 -15.94 -17.46
CA GLU A 173 -5.51 -15.94 -16.67
C GLU A 173 -6.77 -15.54 -17.48
N LEU A 174 -6.65 -14.55 -18.37
CA LEU A 174 -7.77 -13.99 -19.13
C LEU A 174 -7.93 -14.58 -20.54
N ASN A 175 -7.05 -15.51 -20.94
CA ASN A 175 -6.94 -16.04 -22.30
C ASN A 175 -6.84 -14.93 -23.38
N LYS A 176 -6.12 -13.85 -23.06
CA LYS A 176 -5.82 -12.75 -23.99
C LYS A 176 -4.42 -12.88 -24.59
N LYS A 177 -4.18 -12.17 -25.70
CA LYS A 177 -2.89 -12.16 -26.41
C LYS A 177 -2.33 -10.75 -26.55
N VAL A 178 -2.30 -10.01 -25.43
CA VAL A 178 -1.70 -8.66 -25.42
C VAL A 178 -0.18 -8.80 -25.44
N LYS A 179 0.49 -8.18 -26.41
CA LYS A 179 1.94 -8.29 -26.65
C LYS A 179 2.77 -7.40 -25.74
N GLY A 180 2.24 -6.25 -25.31
CA GLY A 180 3.01 -5.29 -24.52
C GLY A 180 2.29 -4.00 -24.19
N PHE A 181 3.08 -2.96 -23.92
CA PHE A 181 2.64 -1.61 -23.57
C PHE A 181 3.02 -0.63 -24.70
N SER A 182 2.22 0.40 -24.91
CA SER A 182 2.60 1.50 -25.79
C SER A 182 3.76 2.32 -25.18
N PRO A 183 4.58 3.01 -26.00
CA PRO A 183 5.69 3.84 -25.48
C PRO A 183 5.24 4.91 -24.47
N GLU A 184 4.04 5.45 -24.65
CA GLU A 184 3.43 6.42 -23.74
C GLU A 184 3.16 5.82 -22.36
N VAL A 185 2.67 4.58 -22.31
CA VAL A 185 2.42 3.84 -21.07
C VAL A 185 3.73 3.51 -20.35
N GLU A 186 4.78 3.14 -21.10
CA GLU A 186 6.09 2.88 -20.51
C GLU A 186 6.66 4.14 -19.82
N ASP A 187 6.52 5.31 -20.43
CA ASP A 187 6.93 6.60 -19.84
C ASP A 187 6.13 6.94 -18.58
N ILE A 188 4.80 6.77 -18.64
CA ILE A 188 3.92 6.97 -17.48
C ILE A 188 4.33 6.06 -16.32
N PHE A 189 4.63 4.78 -16.59
CA PHE A 189 5.02 3.81 -15.56
C PHE A 189 6.34 4.17 -14.90
N GLN A 190 7.29 4.78 -15.63
CA GLN A 190 8.58 5.21 -15.07
C GLN A 190 8.50 6.51 -14.26
N LYS A 191 7.54 7.38 -14.57
CA LYS A 191 7.33 8.66 -13.86
C LYS A 191 6.50 8.50 -12.59
N TYR A 192 5.56 7.55 -12.59
CA TYR A 192 4.67 7.32 -11.45
C TYR A 192 5.42 6.77 -10.21
N ILE A 193 5.01 7.21 -9.02
CA ILE A 193 5.68 6.88 -7.74
C ILE A 193 5.33 5.46 -7.24
N TRP A 194 4.22 4.88 -7.67
CA TRP A 194 3.78 3.55 -7.23
C TRP A 194 3.68 3.41 -5.70
N TYR A 195 2.80 4.20 -5.07
CA TYR A 195 2.59 4.17 -3.62
C TYR A 195 2.21 2.79 -3.07
N GLY A 196 1.50 1.96 -3.85
CA GLY A 196 1.16 0.58 -3.50
C GLY A 196 2.13 -0.46 -4.03
N ASN A 197 3.32 -0.05 -4.51
CA ASN A 197 4.41 -0.89 -4.98
C ASN A 197 3.92 -1.95 -6.00
N LEU A 198 4.46 -3.18 -5.94
CA LEU A 198 4.14 -4.27 -6.88
C LEU A 198 2.67 -4.67 -6.82
N ARG A 199 1.98 -4.48 -5.69
CA ARG A 199 0.54 -4.79 -5.56
C ARG A 199 -0.29 -3.83 -6.41
N GLU A 200 0.02 -2.54 -6.39
CA GLU A 200 -0.62 -1.55 -7.25
C GLU A 200 -0.30 -1.83 -8.72
N LEU A 201 0.98 -2.04 -9.06
CA LEU A 201 1.40 -2.37 -10.42
C LEU A 201 0.65 -3.58 -10.98
N LYS A 202 0.55 -4.67 -10.21
CA LYS A 202 -0.20 -5.87 -10.61
C LYS A 202 -1.67 -5.55 -10.89
N ASN A 203 -2.33 -4.77 -10.02
CA ASN A 203 -3.74 -4.43 -10.19
C ASN A 203 -3.98 -3.53 -11.41
N VAL A 204 -3.08 -2.57 -11.65
CA VAL A 204 -3.14 -1.66 -12.79
C VAL A 204 -2.95 -2.43 -14.09
N VAL A 205 -1.91 -3.26 -14.20
CA VAL A 205 -1.66 -4.10 -15.38
C VAL A 205 -2.82 -5.06 -15.62
N LYS A 206 -3.36 -5.69 -14.57
CA LYS A 206 -4.49 -6.60 -14.68
C LYS A 206 -5.74 -5.91 -15.23
N ARG A 207 -6.07 -4.74 -14.69
CA ARG A 207 -7.21 -3.93 -15.16
C ARG A 207 -7.00 -3.43 -16.60
N ALA A 208 -5.80 -2.96 -16.92
CA ALA A 208 -5.48 -2.48 -18.26
C ALA A 208 -5.63 -3.59 -19.30
N THR A 209 -5.04 -4.77 -19.03
CA THR A 209 -5.19 -5.96 -19.89
C THR A 209 -6.64 -6.37 -20.09
N LEU A 210 -7.48 -6.25 -19.06
CA LEU A 210 -8.92 -6.54 -19.15
C LEU A 210 -9.66 -5.55 -20.07
N LEU A 211 -9.33 -4.26 -20.00
CA LEU A 211 -9.96 -3.19 -20.78
C LEU A 211 -9.39 -3.00 -22.18
N THR A 212 -8.23 -3.57 -22.47
CA THR A 212 -7.60 -3.51 -23.79
C THR A 212 -8.21 -4.56 -24.72
N ASP A 213 -8.73 -4.11 -25.85
CA ASP A 213 -9.22 -4.96 -26.95
C ASP A 213 -8.16 -5.20 -28.04
N GLY A 214 -7.07 -4.41 -28.05
CA GLY A 214 -5.97 -4.49 -29.01
C GLY A 214 -4.78 -5.34 -28.56
N GLU A 215 -3.70 -5.30 -29.35
CA GLU A 215 -2.45 -6.01 -29.04
C GLU A 215 -1.56 -5.28 -28.01
N TYR A 216 -1.78 -3.99 -27.78
CA TYR A 216 -0.97 -3.17 -26.88
C TYR A 216 -1.86 -2.42 -25.88
N ILE A 217 -1.40 -2.32 -24.63
CA ILE A 217 -2.05 -1.48 -23.62
C ILE A 217 -1.74 -0.01 -23.92
N GLU A 218 -2.80 0.77 -24.08
CA GLU A 218 -2.76 2.21 -24.33
C GLU A 218 -3.13 2.99 -23.05
N ASP A 219 -2.86 4.29 -23.05
CA ASP A 219 -3.10 5.22 -21.94
C ASP A 219 -4.57 5.25 -21.48
N ARG A 220 -5.53 5.17 -22.41
CA ARG A 220 -6.97 5.11 -22.14
C ARG A 220 -7.40 3.90 -21.31
N SER A 221 -6.61 2.84 -21.28
CA SER A 221 -6.89 1.63 -20.51
C SER A 221 -6.35 1.71 -19.08
N LEU A 222 -5.55 2.74 -18.76
CA LEU A 222 -4.99 2.97 -17.43
C LEU A 222 -5.94 3.79 -16.54
N PRO A 223 -5.83 3.65 -15.20
CA PRO A 223 -6.52 4.53 -14.26
C PRO A 223 -6.14 6.00 -14.45
N PHE A 224 -7.12 6.89 -14.34
CA PHE A 224 -6.97 8.34 -14.49
C PHE A 224 -5.89 8.92 -13.57
N GLU A 225 -5.78 8.39 -12.34
CA GLU A 225 -4.81 8.85 -11.34
C GLU A 225 -3.36 8.66 -11.80
N ILE A 226 -3.09 7.64 -12.63
CA ILE A 226 -1.74 7.30 -13.11
C ILE A 226 -1.42 8.12 -14.36
N VAL A 227 -2.39 8.24 -15.27
CA VAL A 227 -2.24 9.01 -16.52
C VAL A 227 -2.01 10.50 -16.23
N ASN A 228 -2.74 11.07 -15.27
CA ASN A 228 -2.64 12.48 -14.92
C ASN A 228 -1.72 12.76 -13.74
N PHE A 229 -0.87 11.82 -13.34
CA PHE A 229 0.00 11.99 -12.18
C PHE A 229 0.83 13.27 -12.25
N ASN A 230 1.41 13.62 -13.40
CA ASN A 230 2.19 14.85 -13.56
C ASN A 230 1.33 16.13 -13.52
N LYS A 231 0.05 16.07 -13.93
CA LYS A 231 -0.86 17.22 -13.87
C LYS A 231 -1.47 17.41 -12.48
N LEU A 232 -1.62 16.31 -11.72
CA LEU A 232 -2.11 16.28 -10.34
C LEU A 232 -1.00 16.55 -9.33
N SER A 233 0.25 16.26 -9.70
CA SER A 233 1.45 16.69 -9.00
C SER A 233 1.70 18.15 -9.35
N PHE A 234 0.89 19.05 -8.78
CA PHE A 234 1.24 20.47 -8.76
C PHE A 234 2.64 20.59 -8.16
N ASP A 235 3.54 21.14 -8.96
CA ASP A 235 4.95 21.26 -8.70
C ASP A 235 5.19 21.78 -7.27
N THR A 236 5.85 20.96 -6.44
CA THR A 236 6.36 21.39 -5.12
C THR A 236 7.79 21.92 -5.26
N GLY A 237 8.18 22.38 -6.45
CA GLY A 237 9.54 22.83 -6.69
C GLY A 237 9.79 23.52 -8.03
N SER A 238 9.02 24.56 -8.36
CA SER A 238 9.47 25.56 -9.33
C SER A 238 9.56 26.92 -8.62
N GLU A 239 10.79 27.37 -8.36
CA GLU A 239 11.09 28.75 -7.96
C GLU A 239 10.40 29.75 -8.93
N PRO A 240 9.90 30.89 -8.45
CA PRO A 240 9.25 31.86 -9.30
C PRO A 240 10.31 32.49 -10.20
N ALA A 241 10.24 32.20 -11.51
CA ALA A 241 10.91 33.00 -12.51
C ALA A 241 10.48 34.46 -12.34
N ALA A 242 11.44 35.30 -11.95
CA ALA A 242 11.25 36.72 -11.73
C ALA A 242 10.71 37.40 -12.99
N VAL A 243 9.43 37.76 -12.98
CA VAL A 243 8.87 38.70 -13.95
C VAL A 243 9.28 40.10 -13.48
N SER A 244 10.23 40.68 -14.20
CA SER A 244 10.72 42.04 -13.97
C SER A 244 9.60 43.05 -14.24
N VAL A 245 9.22 43.80 -13.20
CA VAL A 245 8.32 44.94 -13.30
C VAL A 245 9.14 46.14 -13.74
N THR A 246 8.97 46.60 -14.98
CA THR A 246 9.37 47.96 -15.37
C THR A 246 8.14 48.83 -15.54
N ALA A 247 8.02 49.78 -14.62
CA ALA A 247 7.03 50.85 -14.61
C ALA A 247 7.28 51.84 -15.75
N ALA A 248 6.22 52.23 -16.45
CA ALA A 248 6.06 53.55 -17.05
C ALA A 248 4.58 53.79 -17.42
N ALA A 249 3.91 54.67 -16.67
CA ALA A 249 2.80 55.46 -17.20
C ALA A 249 3.40 56.66 -17.98
N PRO A 250 2.67 57.31 -18.92
CA PRO A 250 1.70 58.34 -18.50
C PRO A 250 0.41 58.47 -19.35
N VAL A 251 -0.60 59.12 -18.72
CA VAL A 251 -1.77 59.95 -19.17
C VAL A 251 -2.11 60.08 -20.67
N VAL A 252 -3.36 60.26 -21.16
CA VAL A 252 -4.40 61.30 -20.91
C VAL A 252 -5.74 60.88 -21.59
N ALA A 253 -6.90 61.27 -21.01
CA ALA A 253 -8.26 61.58 -21.53
C ALA A 253 -8.72 61.13 -22.95
N SER A 254 -9.97 60.88 -23.32
CA SER A 254 -11.33 60.88 -22.73
C SER A 254 -12.25 60.49 -23.89
N HIS A 255 -13.29 59.67 -23.69
CA HIS A 255 -14.62 59.94 -24.26
C HIS A 255 -15.70 59.00 -23.71
N ILE A 256 -16.85 59.63 -23.50
CA ILE A 256 -18.07 59.15 -22.85
C ILE A 256 -18.91 58.39 -23.86
N THR A 257 -19.28 57.14 -23.56
CA THR A 257 -20.59 56.58 -23.93
C THR A 257 -20.96 55.42 -23.01
N GLN A 258 -21.87 55.67 -22.07
CA GLN A 258 -22.81 54.66 -21.56
C GLN A 258 -24.19 55.02 -22.14
N PRO A 259 -25.16 54.09 -22.31
CA PRO A 259 -25.33 52.91 -21.45
C PRO A 259 -25.72 51.62 -22.20
N THR A 260 -25.28 50.47 -21.68
CA THR A 260 -26.06 49.23 -21.86
C THR A 260 -25.87 48.34 -20.64
N ARG A 261 -26.94 48.22 -19.84
CA ARG A 261 -27.09 47.16 -18.84
C ARG A 261 -26.83 45.82 -19.53
N THR A 262 -25.79 45.10 -19.11
CA THR A 262 -25.67 43.67 -19.37
C THR A 262 -25.35 42.97 -18.04
N VAL A 263 -26.02 41.84 -17.89
CA VAL A 263 -26.26 41.07 -16.68
C VAL A 263 -24.94 40.64 -16.06
N LEU A 264 -24.78 40.83 -14.75
CA LEU A 264 -23.72 40.20 -13.97
C LEU A 264 -23.95 38.69 -14.06
N ASP A 265 -23.08 38.02 -14.81
CA ASP A 265 -23.27 36.65 -15.23
C ASP A 265 -23.16 35.70 -14.02
N GLU A 266 -24.27 35.04 -13.69
CA GLU A 266 -24.44 34.11 -12.57
C GLU A 266 -23.49 32.90 -12.67
N THR A 267 -22.93 32.69 -13.87
CA THR A 267 -21.94 31.68 -14.26
C THR A 267 -20.57 31.92 -13.63
N THR A 268 -20.12 33.18 -13.53
CA THR A 268 -18.80 33.55 -12.99
C THR A 268 -18.66 33.28 -11.49
N LEU A 269 -19.71 33.53 -10.70
CA LEU A 269 -19.72 33.27 -9.26
C LEU A 269 -19.84 31.77 -8.95
N LYS A 270 -20.61 31.04 -9.76
CA LYS A 270 -20.74 29.57 -9.65
C LYS A 270 -19.42 28.87 -9.98
N ALA A 271 -18.72 29.29 -11.04
CA ALA A 271 -17.40 28.76 -11.38
C ALA A 271 -16.38 28.96 -10.25
N ALA A 272 -16.28 30.18 -9.72
CA ALA A 272 -15.38 30.48 -8.61
C ALA A 272 -15.67 29.66 -7.33
N SER A 273 -16.95 29.37 -7.06
CA SER A 273 -17.34 28.53 -5.92
C SER A 273 -17.00 27.06 -6.12
N ILE A 274 -17.08 26.55 -7.36
CA ILE A 274 -16.78 25.16 -7.71
C ILE A 274 -15.27 24.92 -7.66
N ASP A 275 -14.47 25.88 -8.14
CA ASP A 275 -13.00 25.81 -8.09
C ASP A 275 -12.48 25.80 -6.64
N ALA A 276 -13.00 26.69 -5.79
CA ALA A 276 -12.63 26.74 -4.38
C ALA A 276 -13.02 25.47 -3.60
N GLU A 277 -14.17 24.88 -3.90
CA GLU A 277 -14.58 23.60 -3.30
C GLU A 277 -13.69 22.44 -3.77
N TYR A 278 -13.28 22.44 -5.03
CA TYR A 278 -12.42 21.41 -5.59
C TYR A 278 -11.00 21.47 -5.01
N GLU A 279 -10.45 22.68 -4.82
CA GLU A 279 -9.17 22.88 -4.14
C GLU A 279 -9.18 22.31 -2.72
N MET A 280 -10.22 22.60 -1.93
CA MET A 280 -10.38 22.02 -0.59
C MET A 280 -10.45 20.48 -0.62
N ILE A 281 -11.17 19.90 -1.60
CA ILE A 281 -11.28 18.45 -1.73
C ILE A 281 -9.93 17.81 -2.05
N ILE A 282 -9.13 18.43 -2.93
CA ILE A 282 -7.78 17.97 -3.24
C ILE A 282 -6.87 18.05 -2.02
N GLU A 283 -6.93 19.15 -1.27
CA GLU A 283 -6.08 19.35 -0.10
C GLU A 283 -6.34 18.28 0.97
N ALA A 284 -7.61 17.99 1.25
CA ALA A 284 -7.97 16.92 2.17
C ALA A 284 -7.62 15.52 1.64
N LEU A 285 -7.65 15.30 0.33
CA LEU A 285 -7.17 14.04 -0.27
C LEU A 285 -5.66 13.89 -0.10
N LYS A 286 -4.88 14.96 -0.27
CA LYS A 286 -3.43 14.96 -0.02
C LYS A 286 -3.12 14.64 1.45
N GLN A 287 -3.79 15.31 2.39
CA GLN A 287 -3.62 15.05 3.83
C GLN A 287 -4.04 13.63 4.24
N ALA A 288 -4.99 13.04 3.51
CA ALA A 288 -5.48 11.68 3.75
C ALA A 288 -4.70 10.58 3.02
N ASN A 289 -3.57 10.89 2.34
CA ASN A 289 -2.86 9.96 1.45
C ASN A 289 -3.79 9.31 0.43
N PHE A 290 -4.66 10.11 -0.20
CA PHE A 290 -5.64 9.71 -1.21
C PHE A 290 -6.67 8.65 -0.74
N ASN A 291 -6.78 8.45 0.57
CA ASN A 291 -7.84 7.62 1.14
C ASN A 291 -9.15 8.40 1.17
N LYS A 292 -10.04 8.09 0.21
CA LYS A 292 -11.33 8.78 0.00
C LYS A 292 -12.22 8.80 1.25
N SER A 293 -12.18 7.76 2.08
CA SER A 293 -12.95 7.70 3.32
C SER A 293 -12.35 8.55 4.44
N LYS A 294 -11.02 8.71 4.48
CA LYS A 294 -10.34 9.62 5.41
C LYS A 294 -10.46 11.07 4.95
N ALA A 295 -10.34 11.35 3.66
CA ALA A 295 -10.53 12.68 3.09
C ALA A 295 -11.96 13.22 3.31
N ALA A 296 -12.97 12.36 3.13
CA ALA A 296 -14.36 12.71 3.43
C ALA A 296 -14.56 13.08 4.91
N LYS A 297 -13.89 12.35 5.83
CA LYS A 297 -13.89 12.67 7.26
C LYS A 297 -13.16 13.99 7.58
N LEU A 298 -12.05 14.29 6.92
CA LEU A 298 -11.32 15.55 7.08
C LEU A 298 -12.14 16.77 6.62
N LEU A 299 -12.95 16.59 5.57
CA LEU A 299 -13.85 17.62 5.03
C LEU A 299 -15.21 17.66 5.72
N ASN A 300 -15.45 16.78 6.70
CA ASN A 300 -16.73 16.64 7.41
C ASN A 300 -17.94 16.43 6.48
N ILE A 301 -17.75 15.68 5.38
CA ILE A 301 -18.79 15.34 4.40
C ILE A 301 -18.91 13.82 4.24
N ASP A 302 -20.09 13.36 3.77
CA ASP A 302 -20.28 11.95 3.43
C ASP A 302 -19.45 11.57 2.19
N ARG A 303 -18.99 10.32 2.14
CA ARG A 303 -18.22 9.77 1.00
C ARG A 303 -18.98 9.91 -0.32
N LYS A 304 -20.30 9.76 -0.32
CA LYS A 304 -21.16 9.93 -1.50
C LYS A 304 -21.16 11.39 -1.99
N THR A 305 -21.15 12.34 -1.05
CA THR A 305 -21.10 13.78 -1.35
C THR A 305 -19.75 14.17 -1.95
N LEU A 306 -18.65 13.63 -1.41
CA LEU A 306 -17.31 13.84 -1.97
C LEU A 306 -17.23 13.34 -3.42
N TYR A 307 -17.81 12.16 -3.72
CA TYR A 307 -17.85 11.61 -5.07
C TYR A 307 -18.71 12.45 -6.02
N ASN A 308 -19.88 12.91 -5.57
CA ASN A 308 -20.77 13.76 -6.38
C ASN A 308 -20.13 15.10 -6.71
N LYS A 309 -19.44 15.75 -5.74
CA LYS A 309 -18.73 17.02 -5.97
C LYS A 309 -17.58 16.85 -6.97
N MET A 310 -16.84 15.74 -6.90
CA MET A 310 -15.82 15.42 -7.90
C MET A 310 -16.40 15.18 -9.30
N LYS A 311 -17.55 14.51 -9.41
CA LYS A 311 -18.25 14.29 -10.69
C LYS A 311 -18.79 15.59 -11.27
N GLN A 312 -19.31 16.47 -10.43
CA GLN A 312 -19.84 17.78 -10.84
C GLN A 312 -18.73 18.68 -11.40
N TYR A 313 -17.52 18.63 -10.83
CA TYR A 313 -16.34 19.31 -11.38
C TYR A 313 -15.96 18.74 -12.76
N GLN A 314 -16.01 17.41 -12.93
CA GLN A 314 -15.76 16.76 -14.22
C GLN A 314 -16.79 17.13 -15.29
N GLU A 315 -18.05 17.32 -14.93
CA GLU A 315 -19.11 17.73 -15.86
C GLU A 315 -18.98 19.22 -16.23
N PHE A 316 -18.50 20.07 -15.32
CA PHE A 316 -18.31 21.50 -15.56
C PHE A 316 -17.09 21.82 -16.45
N ASN A 317 -15.98 21.08 -16.31
CA ASN A 317 -14.76 21.31 -17.10
C ASN A 317 -14.69 20.54 -18.43
N ASN A 318 -15.68 19.69 -18.73
CA ASN A 318 -15.77 18.95 -20.00
C ASN A 318 -16.75 19.59 -21.01
N HIS A 319 -17.29 20.77 -20.69
CA HIS A 319 -18.08 21.62 -21.59
C HIS A 319 -17.30 22.88 -21.97
#